data_AF-A0A8S9SFG5-F1
#
_entry.id   AF-A0A8S9SFG5-F1
#
_cell.length_a   1.000
_cell.length_b   1.000
_cell.length_c   1.000
_cell.angle_alpha   90.00
_cell.angle_beta   90.00
_cell.angle_gamma   90.00
#
_symmetry.space_group_name_H-M   'P 1'
#
loop_
_entity.id
_entity.type
_entity.pdbx_description
1 polymer ?
#
loop_
_entity_poly.entity_id
_entity_poly.type
_entity_poly.pdbx_seq_one_letter_code
_entity_poly.pdbx_strand_id
1 'polypeptide(L)'
;MMLFSSTASWTFSMICTIQELYELSAKYEGKHEPKKLEELGKVLTSLDPGDSIVISKAFYHMLNLANLAEEVQIAYRRRIKKLKKGDFVDESSAATESDIEETFKRLVSDLGKSPEEIFDALKNQTVDLVLTAHPTQSVRRSLLQKHGRIRDCLAQLYTKDITPDDKQELDESLQREVSNPRVTPEVTRDVCLLARMMAANLYYNQIENLMFEFRVAADVIHRNSRKDAAKHYIEFWKTIPPTEPYRVVLGDVRDTLYHTRERTRQLLSNGISDIPEEATFTDVEQFLEPLELCYRSLCSSGDRPIADGTLLDFLRQVSTFGLSLVRLDIRQEDWSEERRQEWLLAELRGKRPLFGLDLPKTEEIADVLDTFKVISELPSDCFGAYIISMATSPSDVLVVELLQRECHVKKPLRVVPLFEKLADLEAAPAAVSRQLLLLSMG
;
A
#
# COMPACT_ATOMS: atom_id res chain seq x y z
N MET A 1 49.69 -6.16 -3.97
CA MET A 1 49.94 -5.45 -2.70
C MET A 1 49.61 -3.94 -2.82
N MET A 2 50.28 -3.16 -3.68
CA MET A 2 50.06 -1.70 -3.78
C MET A 2 48.60 -1.24 -4.05
N LEU A 3 47.82 -1.96 -4.85
CA LEU A 3 46.41 -1.60 -5.12
C LEU A 3 45.48 -1.64 -3.89
N PHE A 4 45.86 -2.35 -2.83
CA PHE A 4 45.12 -2.37 -1.56
C PHE A 4 45.46 -1.18 -0.65
N SER A 5 46.63 -0.55 -0.78
CA SER A 5 47.00 0.61 0.05
C SER A 5 46.43 1.92 -0.49
N SER A 6 46.34 2.10 -1.82
CA SER A 6 45.73 3.31 -2.39
C SER A 6 44.22 3.37 -2.14
N THR A 7 43.52 2.25 -2.29
CA THR A 7 42.07 2.14 -2.01
C THR A 7 41.75 2.35 -0.54
N ALA A 8 42.52 1.73 0.38
CA ALA A 8 42.37 1.99 1.81
C ALA A 8 42.64 3.47 2.17
N SER A 9 43.68 4.08 1.58
CA SER A 9 44.02 5.50 1.84
C SER A 9 42.94 6.47 1.33
N TRP A 10 42.40 6.26 0.12
CA TRP A 10 41.28 7.08 -0.39
C TRP A 10 40.02 6.88 0.45
N THR A 11 39.70 5.64 0.84
CA THR A 11 38.52 5.36 1.69
C THR A 11 38.63 6.05 3.06
N PHE A 12 39.81 6.04 3.68
CA PHE A 12 40.06 6.75 4.93
C PHE A 12 39.93 8.27 4.76
N SER A 13 40.54 8.85 3.71
CA SER A 13 40.40 10.27 3.39
C SER A 13 38.95 10.68 3.19
N MET A 14 38.18 9.87 2.46
CA MET A 14 36.75 10.09 2.19
C MET A 14 35.92 10.10 3.49
N ILE A 15 36.18 9.17 4.41
CA ILE A 15 35.53 9.14 5.74
C ILE A 15 35.87 10.41 6.53
N CYS A 16 37.13 10.87 6.52
CA CYS A 16 37.53 12.12 7.17
C CYS A 16 36.79 13.34 6.60
N THR A 17 36.66 13.47 5.27
CA THR A 17 35.92 14.58 4.65
C THR A 17 34.41 14.53 4.95
N ILE A 18 33.81 13.34 4.98
CA ILE A 18 32.41 13.17 5.40
C ILE A 18 32.22 13.60 6.86
N GLN A 19 33.13 13.21 7.76
CA GLN A 19 33.08 13.63 9.17
C GLN A 19 33.29 15.14 9.33
N GLU A 20 34.22 15.75 8.59
CA GLU A 20 34.44 17.20 8.61
C GLU A 20 33.18 17.98 8.18
N LEU A 21 32.53 17.56 7.10
CA LEU A 21 31.27 18.15 6.63
C LEU A 21 30.12 17.96 7.65
N TYR A 22 30.06 16.80 8.32
CA TYR A 22 29.07 16.53 9.38
C TYR A 22 29.32 17.42 10.61
N GLU A 23 30.58 17.56 11.01
CA GLU A 23 30.95 18.45 12.11
C GLU A 23 30.71 19.93 11.79
N LEU A 24 30.98 20.38 10.55
CA LEU A 24 30.71 21.75 10.12
C LEU A 24 29.20 22.06 10.08
N SER A 25 28.38 21.13 9.60
CA SER A 25 26.91 21.28 9.60
C SER A 25 26.32 21.23 11.02
N ALA A 26 26.80 20.35 11.89
CA ALA A 26 26.40 20.35 13.31
C ALA A 26 26.82 21.64 14.05
N LYS A 27 28.01 22.19 13.74
CA LYS A 27 28.48 23.49 14.27
C LYS A 27 27.71 24.68 13.68
N TYR A 28 27.18 24.55 12.47
CA TYR A 28 26.23 25.51 11.90
C TYR A 28 24.89 25.45 12.64
N GLU A 29 24.26 24.28 12.78
CA GLU A 29 22.92 24.17 13.36
C GLU A 29 22.84 24.68 14.81
N GLY A 30 23.90 24.50 15.60
CA GLY A 30 23.95 25.02 16.98
C GLY A 30 24.00 26.54 17.13
N LYS A 31 24.13 27.34 16.06
CA LYS A 31 24.27 28.81 16.10
C LYS A 31 23.79 29.59 14.86
N HIS A 32 23.58 28.92 13.75
CA HIS A 32 23.36 29.45 12.39
C HIS A 32 24.40 30.50 11.92
N GLU A 33 25.67 30.39 12.32
CA GLU A 33 26.74 31.29 11.88
C GLU A 33 26.99 31.13 10.35
N PRO A 34 26.71 32.14 9.50
CA PRO A 34 26.78 31.97 8.03
C PRO A 34 28.20 31.65 7.51
N LYS A 35 29.23 32.03 8.26
CA LYS A 35 30.63 31.66 7.97
C LYS A 35 30.85 30.14 7.93
N LYS A 36 30.12 29.36 8.73
CA LYS A 36 30.22 27.89 8.72
C LYS A 36 29.58 27.28 7.48
N LEU A 37 28.54 27.92 6.94
CA LEU A 37 27.96 27.56 5.65
C LEU A 37 28.91 27.91 4.49
N GLU A 38 29.63 29.04 4.56
CA GLU A 38 30.70 29.33 3.59
C GLU A 38 31.87 28.34 3.67
N GLU A 39 32.30 27.94 4.87
CA GLU A 39 33.35 26.92 5.06
C GLU A 39 32.94 25.58 4.45
N LEU A 40 31.73 25.10 4.78
CA LEU A 40 31.15 23.88 4.24
C LEU A 40 30.99 23.96 2.71
N GLY A 41 30.53 25.10 2.19
CA GLY A 41 30.43 25.36 0.75
C GLY A 41 31.78 25.28 0.03
N LYS A 42 32.85 25.85 0.62
CA LYS A 42 34.21 25.76 0.06
C LYS A 42 34.68 24.31 -0.07
N VAL A 43 34.48 23.49 0.97
CA VAL A 43 34.81 22.05 0.93
C VAL A 43 34.00 21.32 -0.15
N LEU A 44 32.68 21.52 -0.22
CA LEU A 44 31.85 20.90 -1.26
C LEU A 44 32.29 21.30 -2.69
N THR A 45 32.66 22.56 -2.91
CA THR A 45 33.13 23.04 -4.23
C THR A 45 34.54 22.59 -4.60
N SER A 46 35.33 22.02 -3.67
CA SER A 46 36.66 21.48 -3.98
C SER A 46 36.67 19.99 -4.32
N LEU A 47 35.53 19.31 -4.25
CA LEU A 47 35.36 17.91 -4.62
C LEU A 47 35.27 17.75 -6.16
N ASP A 48 35.76 16.63 -6.68
CA ASP A 48 35.45 16.23 -8.06
C ASP A 48 34.04 15.60 -8.14
N PRO A 49 33.47 15.40 -9.36
CA PRO A 49 32.12 14.85 -9.52
C PRO A 49 31.92 13.43 -8.97
N GLY A 50 32.96 12.59 -8.96
CA GLY A 50 32.95 11.25 -8.39
C GLY A 50 32.87 11.28 -6.86
N ASP A 51 33.80 12.00 -6.23
CA ASP A 51 33.81 12.20 -4.78
C ASP A 51 32.52 12.90 -4.29
N SER A 52 31.99 13.86 -5.06
CA SER A 52 30.69 14.50 -4.81
C SER A 52 29.51 13.50 -4.77
N ILE A 53 29.52 12.51 -5.66
CA ILE A 53 28.50 11.43 -5.70
C ILE A 53 28.66 10.48 -4.51
N VAL A 54 29.88 10.27 -4.00
CA VAL A 54 30.13 9.44 -2.81
C VAL A 54 29.67 10.15 -1.54
N ILE A 55 30.04 11.42 -1.37
CA ILE A 55 29.69 12.21 -0.18
C ILE A 55 28.17 12.47 -0.10
N SER A 56 27.52 12.86 -1.20
CA SER A 56 26.06 13.03 -1.21
C SER A 56 25.31 11.74 -0.87
N LYS A 57 25.79 10.58 -1.32
CA LYS A 57 25.24 9.26 -0.92
C LYS A 57 25.51 8.93 0.54
N ALA A 58 26.67 9.30 1.09
CA ALA A 58 26.97 9.08 2.51
C ALA A 58 26.00 9.86 3.41
N PHE A 59 25.79 11.16 3.15
CA PHE A 59 24.80 11.96 3.87
C PHE A 59 23.36 11.46 3.68
N TYR A 60 22.99 11.03 2.47
CA TYR A 60 21.70 10.39 2.21
C TYR A 60 21.52 9.11 3.05
N HIS A 61 22.53 8.24 3.14
CA HIS A 61 22.47 7.03 3.96
C HIS A 61 22.45 7.34 5.46
N MET A 62 23.21 8.35 5.93
CA MET A 62 23.16 8.82 7.32
C MET A 62 21.77 9.34 7.70
N LEU A 63 21.13 10.14 6.85
CA LEU A 63 19.76 10.63 7.07
C LEU A 63 18.74 9.48 7.14
N ASN A 64 18.83 8.50 6.23
CA ASN A 64 17.97 7.33 6.29
C ASN A 64 18.18 6.51 7.59
N LEU A 65 19.42 6.34 8.05
CA LEU A 65 19.70 5.65 9.31
C LEU A 65 19.17 6.43 10.54
N ALA A 66 19.25 7.77 10.51
CA ALA A 66 18.65 8.62 11.54
C ALA A 66 17.12 8.47 11.58
N ASN A 67 16.45 8.49 10.41
CA ASN A 67 15.01 8.28 10.31
C ASN A 67 14.59 6.91 10.87
N LEU A 68 15.34 5.83 10.58
CA LEU A 68 15.06 4.49 11.13
C LEU A 68 15.26 4.41 12.65
N ALA A 69 16.25 5.13 13.19
CA ALA A 69 16.44 5.25 14.63
C ALA A 69 15.29 6.04 15.29
N GLU A 70 14.77 7.08 14.64
CA GLU A 70 13.58 7.80 15.08
C GLU A 70 12.31 6.93 15.00
N GLU A 71 12.10 6.17 13.92
CA GLU A 71 10.98 5.21 13.81
C GLU A 71 10.98 4.20 14.97
N VAL A 72 12.14 3.61 15.30
CA VAL A 72 12.29 2.72 16.46
C VAL A 72 12.02 3.47 17.76
N GLN A 73 12.57 4.69 17.93
CA GLN A 73 12.36 5.50 19.12
C GLN A 73 10.91 5.99 19.28
N ILE A 74 10.13 6.09 18.21
CA ILE A 74 8.67 6.35 18.25
C ILE A 74 7.92 5.07 18.59
N ALA A 75 8.18 3.96 17.89
CA ALA A 75 7.49 2.68 18.07
C ALA A 75 7.62 2.12 19.50
N TYR A 76 8.80 2.24 20.11
CA TYR A 76 9.06 1.79 21.49
C TYR A 76 8.90 2.91 22.54
N ARG A 77 8.30 4.06 22.18
CA ARG A 77 8.04 5.16 23.11
C ARG A 77 6.93 4.79 24.10
N ARG A 78 7.29 4.58 25.36
CA ARG A 78 6.31 4.35 26.43
C ARG A 78 5.35 5.53 26.56
N ARG A 79 4.04 5.32 26.30
CA ARG A 79 2.98 6.30 26.58
C ARG A 79 2.94 6.64 28.07
N ILE A 80 2.92 7.94 28.42
CA ILE A 80 2.90 8.45 29.79
C ILE A 80 1.59 9.22 29.99
N LYS A 81 0.58 8.58 30.60
CA LYS A 81 -0.76 9.17 30.77
C LYS A 81 -0.78 10.48 31.58
N LYS A 82 0.28 10.79 32.34
CA LYS A 82 0.47 12.08 33.05
C LYS A 82 0.88 13.26 32.15
N LEU A 83 1.16 13.04 30.86
CA LEU A 83 1.42 14.12 29.91
C LEU A 83 0.12 14.67 29.29
N LYS A 84 -0.99 13.93 29.38
CA LYS A 84 -2.30 14.36 28.90
C LYS A 84 -2.84 15.51 29.76
N LYS A 85 -3.43 16.51 29.11
CA LYS A 85 -4.12 17.66 29.73
C LYS A 85 -5.61 17.39 29.96
N GLY A 86 -6.20 16.47 29.21
CA GLY A 86 -7.65 16.24 29.18
C GLY A 86 -8.40 17.19 28.24
N ASP A 87 -7.72 17.76 27.25
CA ASP A 87 -8.30 18.64 26.23
C ASP A 87 -7.99 18.14 24.80
N PHE A 88 -8.51 18.81 23.78
CA PHE A 88 -8.32 18.42 22.38
C PHE A 88 -6.88 18.59 21.87
N VAL A 89 -5.99 19.27 22.61
CA VAL A 89 -4.58 19.45 22.23
C VAL A 89 -3.80 18.15 22.46
N ASP A 90 -4.28 17.26 23.33
CA ASP A 90 -3.67 15.94 23.51
C ASP A 90 -3.67 15.11 22.21
N GLU A 91 -4.67 15.30 21.34
CA GLU A 91 -4.80 14.59 20.06
C GLU A 91 -3.83 15.09 18.98
N SER A 92 -3.08 16.16 19.21
CA SER A 92 -2.11 16.69 18.23
C SER A 92 -0.72 16.02 18.31
N SER A 93 -0.56 14.93 19.08
CA SER A 93 0.71 14.21 19.20
C SER A 93 0.53 12.76 19.63
N ALA A 94 1.22 11.83 18.96
CA ALA A 94 1.21 10.39 19.30
C ALA A 94 1.74 10.03 20.70
N ALA A 95 2.31 10.99 21.44
CA ALA A 95 2.67 10.84 22.85
C ALA A 95 1.49 11.04 23.82
N THR A 96 0.45 11.76 23.39
CA THR A 96 -0.72 12.18 24.19
C THR A 96 -2.06 11.80 23.58
N GLU A 97 -2.11 11.38 22.31
CA GLU A 97 -3.36 10.98 21.63
C GLU A 97 -4.12 9.88 22.39
N SER A 98 -5.44 9.87 22.25
CA SER A 98 -6.31 8.82 22.75
C SER A 98 -6.17 7.56 21.92
N ASP A 99 -5.95 6.42 22.57
CA ASP A 99 -6.15 5.14 21.91
C ASP A 99 -7.67 4.89 21.65
N ILE A 100 -7.98 3.83 20.92
CA ILE A 100 -9.37 3.51 20.54
C ILE A 100 -10.26 3.21 21.76
N GLU A 101 -9.69 2.64 22.84
CA GLU A 101 -10.42 2.31 24.06
C GLU A 101 -10.66 3.57 24.92
N GLU A 102 -9.67 4.46 25.02
CA GLU A 102 -9.84 5.80 25.61
C GLU A 102 -10.86 6.64 24.84
N THR A 103 -10.89 6.53 23.51
CA THR A 103 -11.87 7.20 22.66
C THR A 103 -13.28 6.67 22.87
N PHE A 104 -13.47 5.34 22.92
CA PHE A 104 -14.77 4.73 23.26
C PHE A 104 -15.22 5.12 24.66
N LYS A 105 -14.32 5.12 25.64
CA LYS A 105 -14.62 5.56 27.01
C LYS A 105 -15.14 7.00 27.05
N ARG A 106 -14.43 7.93 26.41
CA ARG A 106 -14.86 9.34 26.28
C ARG A 106 -16.21 9.50 25.58
N LEU A 107 -16.47 8.72 24.51
CA LEU A 107 -17.77 8.72 23.83
C LEU A 107 -18.92 8.32 24.77
N VAL A 108 -18.70 7.32 25.64
CA VAL A 108 -19.70 6.85 26.62
C VAL A 108 -19.81 7.80 27.82
N SER A 109 -18.69 8.23 28.43
CA SER A 109 -18.69 8.99 29.68
C SER A 109 -18.99 10.48 29.50
N ASP A 110 -18.42 11.11 28.47
CA ASP A 110 -18.39 12.57 28.35
C ASP A 110 -19.41 13.06 27.32
N LEU A 111 -19.69 12.24 26.30
CA LEU A 111 -20.68 12.50 25.24
C LEU A 111 -21.96 11.67 25.38
N GLY A 112 -22.05 10.81 26.40
CA GLY A 112 -23.27 10.07 26.77
C GLY A 112 -23.77 9.08 25.72
N LYS A 113 -22.89 8.59 24.82
CA LYS A 113 -23.27 7.64 23.77
C LYS A 113 -23.41 6.21 24.28
N SER A 114 -24.41 5.51 23.75
CA SER A 114 -24.56 4.07 24.00
C SER A 114 -23.48 3.26 23.27
N PRO A 115 -23.01 2.12 23.83
CA PRO A 115 -22.13 1.20 23.12
C PRO A 115 -22.72 0.73 21.77
N GLU A 116 -24.03 0.62 21.68
CA GLU A 116 -24.78 0.23 20.49
C GLU A 116 -24.70 1.28 19.38
N GLU A 117 -24.84 2.58 19.69
CA GLU A 117 -24.61 3.68 18.73
C GLU A 117 -23.16 3.69 18.22
N ILE A 118 -22.19 3.47 19.12
CA ILE A 118 -20.76 3.45 18.76
C ILE A 118 -20.48 2.26 17.83
N PHE A 119 -21.01 1.08 18.14
CA PHE A 119 -20.88 -0.11 17.29
C PHE A 119 -21.59 0.05 15.94
N ASP A 120 -22.75 0.71 15.90
CA ASP A 120 -23.44 0.97 14.63
C ASP A 120 -22.71 1.99 13.76
N ALA A 121 -22.14 3.04 14.36
CA ALA A 121 -21.27 3.98 13.66
C ALA A 121 -20.02 3.27 13.08
N LEU A 122 -19.36 2.41 13.85
CA LEU A 122 -18.16 1.67 13.41
C LEU A 122 -18.43 0.73 12.24
N LYS A 123 -19.58 0.05 12.19
CA LYS A 123 -19.97 -0.80 11.04
C LYS A 123 -20.16 -0.02 9.74
N ASN A 124 -20.49 1.26 9.84
CA ASN A 124 -20.76 2.15 8.70
C ASN A 124 -19.58 3.11 8.41
N GLN A 125 -18.48 3.02 9.16
CA GLN A 125 -17.30 3.87 8.99
C GLN A 125 -16.30 3.23 8.02
N THR A 126 -15.91 4.00 7.00
CA THR A 126 -14.82 3.65 6.08
C THR A 126 -13.70 4.69 6.21
N VAL A 127 -12.45 4.22 6.23
CA VAL A 127 -11.26 5.06 6.12
C VAL A 127 -10.47 4.57 4.90
N ASP A 128 -10.40 5.42 3.88
CA ASP A 128 -9.70 5.12 2.62
C ASP A 128 -8.35 5.87 2.60
N LEU A 129 -7.27 5.17 2.24
CA LEU A 129 -5.89 5.66 2.33
C LEU A 129 -5.21 5.61 0.97
N VAL A 130 -5.44 6.65 0.16
CA VAL A 130 -4.88 6.78 -1.19
C VAL A 130 -3.36 6.96 -1.12
N LEU A 131 -2.63 5.91 -1.53
CA LEU A 131 -1.16 5.93 -1.56
C LEU A 131 -0.66 6.68 -2.79
N THR A 132 -0.14 7.89 -2.60
CA THR A 132 0.46 8.70 -3.66
C THR A 132 1.93 8.32 -3.92
N ALA A 133 2.41 8.55 -5.14
CA ALA A 133 3.82 8.37 -5.46
C ALA A 133 4.66 9.45 -4.77
N HIS A 134 5.62 9.05 -3.93
CA HIS A 134 6.49 10.01 -3.23
C HIS A 134 7.37 10.78 -4.24
N PRO A 135 7.29 12.13 -4.30
CA PRO A 135 7.71 12.92 -5.48
C PRO A 135 9.21 12.89 -5.76
N THR A 136 10.03 12.41 -4.83
CA THR A 136 11.50 12.36 -4.97
C THR A 136 12.13 10.99 -4.68
N GLN A 137 11.37 9.98 -4.20
CA GLN A 137 11.96 8.71 -3.73
C GLN A 137 11.03 7.49 -3.91
N SER A 138 11.28 6.66 -4.92
CA SER A 138 10.64 5.34 -5.07
C SER A 138 11.38 4.26 -4.26
N VAL A 139 11.12 4.20 -2.95
CA VAL A 139 11.76 3.23 -2.05
C VAL A 139 11.28 1.81 -2.35
N ARG A 140 12.21 0.92 -2.72
CA ARG A 140 11.91 -0.46 -3.15
C ARG A 140 11.51 -1.37 -1.99
N ARG A 141 10.66 -2.37 -2.24
CA ARG A 141 10.37 -3.46 -1.29
C ARG A 141 11.63 -4.11 -0.71
N SER A 142 12.67 -4.34 -1.51
CA SER A 142 13.94 -4.89 -1.04
C SER A 142 14.68 -3.97 -0.06
N LEU A 143 14.60 -2.65 -0.28
CA LEU A 143 15.18 -1.64 0.61
C LEU A 143 14.33 -1.45 1.87
N LEU A 144 12.99 -1.46 1.75
CA LEU A 144 12.06 -1.49 2.90
C LEU A 144 12.25 -2.75 3.77
N GLN A 145 12.55 -3.90 3.16
CA GLN A 145 12.88 -5.13 3.91
C GLN A 145 14.24 -5.03 4.64
N LYS A 146 15.24 -4.37 4.04
CA LYS A 146 16.50 -4.06 4.75
C LYS A 146 16.26 -3.10 5.91
N HIS A 147 15.47 -2.05 5.69
CA HIS A 147 15.06 -1.10 6.72
C HIS A 147 14.30 -1.79 7.86
N GLY A 148 13.40 -2.73 7.55
CA GLY A 148 12.79 -3.64 8.52
C GLY A 148 13.84 -4.33 9.39
N ARG A 149 14.73 -5.12 8.79
CA ARG A 149 15.77 -5.87 9.53
C ARG A 149 16.72 -4.98 10.33
N ILE A 150 17.04 -3.77 9.84
CA ILE A 150 17.80 -2.76 10.58
C ILE A 150 17.04 -2.31 11.84
N ARG A 151 15.74 -2.00 11.73
CA ARG A 151 14.90 -1.65 12.90
C ARG A 151 14.74 -2.81 13.87
N ASP A 152 14.60 -4.04 13.37
CA ASP A 152 14.49 -5.25 14.19
C ASP A 152 15.77 -5.50 14.99
N CYS A 153 16.96 -5.31 14.38
CA CYS A 153 18.24 -5.41 15.07
C CYS A 153 18.39 -4.29 16.11
N LEU A 154 18.07 -3.03 15.75
CA LEU A 154 18.12 -1.90 16.68
C LEU A 154 17.20 -2.11 17.90
N ALA A 155 15.97 -2.58 17.69
CA ALA A 155 15.04 -2.88 18.78
C ALA A 155 15.57 -3.96 19.73
N GLN A 156 16.15 -5.02 19.18
CA GLN A 156 16.73 -6.12 19.97
C GLN A 156 17.98 -5.66 20.75
N LEU A 157 18.88 -4.88 20.14
CA LEU A 157 20.11 -4.35 20.75
C LEU A 157 19.86 -3.48 22.00
N TYR A 158 18.68 -2.86 22.13
CA TYR A 158 18.28 -2.08 23.31
C TYR A 158 17.39 -2.86 24.31
N THR A 159 17.25 -4.18 24.14
CA THR A 159 16.61 -5.05 25.14
C THR A 159 17.46 -5.09 26.41
N LYS A 160 16.83 -5.01 27.58
CA LYS A 160 17.52 -4.85 28.87
C LYS A 160 18.51 -5.96 29.22
N ASP A 161 18.20 -7.19 28.82
CA ASP A 161 18.83 -8.41 29.32
C ASP A 161 19.47 -9.23 28.17
N ILE A 162 20.03 -8.55 27.17
CA ILE A 162 20.75 -9.17 26.04
C ILE A 162 22.12 -9.71 26.48
N THR A 163 22.54 -10.89 25.98
CA THR A 163 23.87 -11.43 26.28
C THR A 163 24.97 -10.76 25.40
N PRO A 164 26.25 -10.83 25.80
CA PRO A 164 27.35 -10.31 24.98
C PRO A 164 27.46 -10.97 23.61
N ASP A 165 27.15 -12.28 23.53
CA ASP A 165 27.25 -13.06 22.31
C ASP A 165 26.10 -12.73 21.34
N ASP A 166 24.86 -12.68 21.83
CA ASP A 166 23.69 -12.24 21.04
C ASP A 166 23.91 -10.83 20.49
N LYS A 167 24.50 -9.94 21.32
CA LYS A 167 24.81 -8.58 20.91
C LYS A 167 25.82 -8.55 19.77
N GLN A 168 26.89 -9.36 19.83
CA GLN A 168 27.86 -9.42 18.74
C GLN A 168 27.21 -9.93 17.44
N GLU A 169 26.36 -10.97 17.51
CA GLU A 169 25.67 -11.49 16.31
C GLU A 169 24.74 -10.42 15.70
N LEU A 170 24.04 -9.63 16.51
CA LEU A 170 23.21 -8.51 16.04
C LEU A 170 24.03 -7.35 15.46
N ASP A 171 25.15 -6.96 16.09
CA ASP A 171 26.04 -5.91 15.56
C ASP A 171 26.65 -6.34 14.21
N GLU A 172 27.02 -7.62 14.05
CA GLU A 172 27.46 -8.19 12.76
C GLU A 172 26.32 -8.28 11.72
N SER A 173 25.10 -8.58 12.15
CA SER A 173 23.91 -8.62 11.28
C SER A 173 23.55 -7.23 10.75
N LEU A 174 23.61 -6.22 11.62
CA LEU A 174 23.39 -4.81 11.27
C LEU A 174 24.41 -4.33 10.23
N GLN A 175 25.70 -4.67 10.40
CA GLN A 175 26.74 -4.36 9.41
C GLN A 175 26.49 -5.03 8.05
N ARG A 176 26.02 -6.29 8.04
CA ARG A 176 25.67 -7.02 6.80
C ARG A 176 24.54 -6.33 6.03
N GLU A 177 23.48 -5.89 6.71
CA GLU A 177 22.31 -5.29 6.06
C GLU A 177 22.55 -3.89 5.48
N VAL A 178 23.39 -3.08 6.11
CA VAL A 178 23.77 -1.74 5.61
C VAL A 178 24.51 -1.81 4.26
N SER A 179 25.17 -2.94 3.93
CA SER A 179 25.96 -3.09 2.70
C SER A 179 25.11 -3.38 1.45
N ASN A 180 25.32 -2.61 0.38
CA ASN A 180 24.84 -2.79 -1.01
C ASN A 180 23.33 -2.50 -1.31
N PRO A 181 23.05 -1.48 -2.15
CA PRO A 181 21.75 -1.24 -2.83
C PRO A 181 21.85 -1.04 -4.37
N ARG A 182 20.91 -1.58 -5.18
CA ARG A 182 20.79 -1.25 -6.64
C ARG A 182 19.43 -1.59 -7.29
N VAL A 183 19.33 -1.30 -8.60
CA VAL A 183 18.25 -1.60 -9.60
C VAL A 183 17.14 -0.51 -9.74
N THR A 184 16.41 -0.54 -10.87
CA THR A 184 15.53 0.49 -11.48
C THR A 184 14.05 0.03 -11.64
N PRO A 185 13.08 0.92 -11.93
CA PRO A 185 11.66 0.58 -12.11
C PRO A 185 11.12 0.79 -13.54
N GLU A 186 10.09 0.02 -13.91
CA GLU A 186 9.25 0.19 -15.13
C GLU A 186 7.74 0.27 -14.77
N VAL A 187 6.82 0.44 -15.74
CA VAL A 187 5.73 1.46 -15.63
C VAL A 187 4.26 0.96 -15.71
N THR A 188 3.43 1.53 -14.84
CA THR A 188 1.94 1.72 -14.80
C THR A 188 0.99 0.64 -15.34
N ARG A 189 0.99 0.23 -16.63
CA ARG A 189 0.13 -0.92 -17.04
C ARG A 189 0.49 -2.15 -16.20
N ASP A 190 1.79 -2.30 -15.98
CA ASP A 190 2.36 -3.31 -15.13
C ASP A 190 1.88 -3.16 -13.69
N VAL A 191 1.64 -1.94 -13.18
CA VAL A 191 1.24 -1.73 -11.76
C VAL A 191 -0.07 -2.42 -11.42
N CYS A 192 -1.11 -2.36 -12.26
CA CYS A 192 -2.38 -3.04 -11.97
C CYS A 192 -2.23 -4.58 -11.97
N LEU A 193 -1.47 -5.13 -12.92
CA LEU A 193 -1.20 -6.57 -12.98
C LEU A 193 -0.24 -7.01 -11.87
N LEU A 194 0.80 -6.23 -11.56
CA LEU A 194 1.71 -6.46 -10.44
C LEU A 194 0.96 -6.41 -9.11
N ALA A 195 0.00 -5.50 -8.93
CA ALA A 195 -0.80 -5.39 -7.71
C ALA A 195 -1.70 -6.63 -7.52
N ARG A 196 -2.42 -7.09 -8.56
CA ARG A 196 -3.16 -8.38 -8.51
C ARG A 196 -2.23 -9.58 -8.32
N MET A 197 -1.07 -9.62 -8.98
CA MET A 197 -0.07 -10.68 -8.80
C MET A 197 0.53 -10.66 -7.38
N MET A 198 0.70 -9.49 -6.79
CA MET A 198 1.16 -9.33 -5.40
C MET A 198 0.07 -9.72 -4.39
N ALA A 199 -1.20 -9.39 -4.63
CA ALA A 199 -2.34 -9.88 -3.85
C ALA A 199 -2.37 -11.41 -3.86
N ALA A 200 -2.48 -12.00 -5.05
CA ALA A 200 -2.53 -13.44 -5.25
C ALA A 200 -1.31 -14.14 -4.65
N ASN A 201 -0.11 -13.58 -4.75
CA ASN A 201 1.09 -14.16 -4.16
C ASN A 201 1.12 -14.02 -2.62
N LEU A 202 0.69 -12.91 -2.03
CA LEU A 202 0.60 -12.77 -0.57
C LEU A 202 -0.41 -13.77 0.01
N TYR A 203 -1.62 -13.83 -0.55
CA TYR A 203 -2.64 -14.78 -0.15
C TYR A 203 -2.22 -16.24 -0.39
N TYR A 204 -1.54 -16.53 -1.51
CA TYR A 204 -0.98 -17.86 -1.78
C TYR A 204 0.01 -18.29 -0.69
N ASN A 205 0.94 -17.42 -0.24
CA ASN A 205 1.87 -17.79 0.83
C ASN A 205 1.18 -17.95 2.20
N GLN A 206 0.05 -17.27 2.42
CA GLN A 206 -0.68 -17.30 3.69
C GLN A 206 -1.64 -18.50 3.80
N ILE A 207 -2.25 -18.92 2.69
CA ILE A 207 -3.14 -20.09 2.67
C ILE A 207 -2.37 -21.37 3.03
N GLU A 208 -1.08 -21.50 2.66
CA GLU A 208 -0.26 -22.67 3.04
C GLU A 208 -0.11 -22.81 4.57
N ASN A 209 0.08 -21.68 5.27
CA ASN A 209 0.17 -21.65 6.73
C ASN A 209 -1.17 -21.99 7.38
N LEU A 210 -2.27 -21.41 6.88
CA LEU A 210 -3.62 -21.70 7.37
C LEU A 210 -4.00 -23.17 7.17
N MET A 211 -3.62 -23.77 6.04
CA MET A 211 -3.74 -25.21 5.77
C MET A 211 -2.90 -26.08 6.71
N PHE A 212 -1.82 -25.54 7.29
CA PHE A 212 -1.01 -26.26 8.28
C PHE A 212 -1.65 -26.21 9.68
N GLU A 213 -2.12 -25.04 10.10
CA GLU A 213 -2.76 -24.85 11.41
C GLU A 213 -4.02 -25.70 11.58
N PHE A 214 -4.90 -25.76 10.58
CA PHE A 214 -6.08 -26.63 10.63
C PHE A 214 -5.75 -28.13 10.69
N ARG A 215 -4.56 -28.54 10.23
CA ARG A 215 -4.09 -29.92 10.42
C ARG A 215 -3.77 -30.19 11.89
N VAL A 216 -3.09 -29.25 12.56
CA VAL A 216 -2.73 -29.37 13.98
C VAL A 216 -3.97 -29.35 14.87
N ALA A 217 -4.97 -28.53 14.55
CA ALA A 217 -6.26 -28.52 15.25
C ALA A 217 -6.94 -29.91 15.24
N ALA A 218 -6.98 -30.58 14.07
CA ALA A 218 -7.53 -31.92 13.95
C ALA A 218 -6.69 -32.99 14.69
N ASP A 219 -5.35 -32.94 14.57
CA ASP A 219 -4.45 -33.86 15.28
C ASP A 219 -4.56 -33.73 16.82
N VAL A 220 -4.83 -32.53 17.35
CA VAL A 220 -5.04 -32.30 18.79
C VAL A 220 -6.30 -33.00 19.32
N ILE A 221 -7.37 -33.05 18.51
CA ILE A 221 -8.58 -33.83 18.81
C ILE A 221 -8.27 -35.34 18.79
N HIS A 222 -7.39 -35.78 17.87
CA HIS A 222 -6.94 -37.17 17.71
C HIS A 222 -5.69 -37.56 18.55
N ARG A 223 -5.61 -37.10 19.80
CA ARG A 223 -4.76 -37.54 20.93
C ARG A 223 -3.44 -38.31 20.64
N ASN A 224 -2.36 -37.78 21.22
CA ASN A 224 -1.22 -38.55 21.76
C ASN A 224 -0.46 -39.47 20.79
N SER A 225 0.27 -38.89 19.84
CA SER A 225 1.47 -39.53 19.28
C SER A 225 2.61 -38.53 19.06
N ARG A 226 3.85 -39.00 19.18
CA ARG A 226 5.06 -38.16 19.26
C ARG A 226 5.85 -38.15 17.95
N LYS A 227 6.38 -36.97 17.62
CA LYS A 227 7.59 -36.70 16.81
C LYS A 227 7.69 -37.36 15.43
N ASP A 228 7.58 -36.53 14.38
CA ASP A 228 8.61 -36.41 13.33
C ASP A 228 8.26 -35.25 12.36
N ALA A 229 8.40 -33.99 12.80
CA ALA A 229 7.93 -32.82 12.04
C ALA A 229 8.57 -32.67 10.64
N ALA A 230 9.83 -33.11 10.45
CA ALA A 230 10.60 -32.85 9.25
C ALA A 230 10.21 -33.67 7.99
N LYS A 231 9.59 -34.85 8.15
CA LYS A 231 9.21 -35.70 6.99
C LYS A 231 7.92 -35.25 6.31
N HIS A 232 6.95 -34.80 7.11
CA HIS A 232 5.60 -34.49 6.65
C HIS A 232 5.54 -33.37 5.59
N TYR A 233 6.54 -32.48 5.54
CA TYR A 233 6.59 -31.38 4.57
C TYR A 233 6.58 -31.83 3.10
N ILE A 234 7.03 -33.05 2.78
CA ILE A 234 7.04 -33.60 1.41
C ILE A 234 5.75 -34.39 1.09
N GLU A 235 4.98 -34.79 2.11
CA GLU A 235 3.71 -35.52 1.96
C GLU A 235 2.50 -34.58 1.99
N PHE A 236 2.59 -33.46 2.72
CA PHE A 236 1.59 -32.38 2.84
C PHE A 236 0.99 -31.93 1.49
N TRP A 237 1.78 -32.05 0.42
CA TRP A 237 1.54 -31.56 -0.93
C TRP A 237 1.07 -32.62 -1.94
N LYS A 238 1.06 -33.92 -1.60
CA LYS A 238 0.88 -34.99 -2.59
C LYS A 238 -0.56 -35.47 -2.74
N THR A 239 -1.33 -35.50 -1.67
CA THR A 239 -2.79 -35.71 -1.71
C THR A 239 -3.37 -35.29 -0.36
N ILE A 240 -4.43 -34.49 -0.35
CA ILE A 240 -5.11 -34.12 0.90
C ILE A 240 -6.15 -35.20 1.24
N PRO A 241 -6.12 -35.82 2.44
CA PRO A 241 -7.10 -36.82 2.83
C PRO A 241 -8.53 -36.23 2.87
N PRO A 242 -9.57 -36.97 2.40
CA PRO A 242 -10.97 -36.55 2.54
C PRO A 242 -11.44 -36.38 4.00
N THR A 243 -10.67 -36.85 4.97
CA THR A 243 -10.90 -36.68 6.41
C THR A 243 -10.51 -35.29 6.94
N GLU A 244 -9.87 -34.44 6.14
CA GLU A 244 -9.43 -33.09 6.52
C GLU A 244 -10.23 -32.02 5.72
N PRO A 245 -11.55 -31.87 5.92
CA PRO A 245 -12.44 -31.12 5.02
C PRO A 245 -12.03 -29.66 4.82
N TYR A 246 -11.58 -28.98 5.89
CA TYR A 246 -11.06 -27.63 5.80
C TYR A 246 -9.82 -27.53 4.89
N ARG A 247 -8.91 -28.51 4.92
CA ARG A 247 -7.73 -28.52 4.04
C ARG A 247 -8.08 -28.85 2.59
N VAL A 248 -9.14 -29.62 2.34
CA VAL A 248 -9.65 -29.85 0.97
C VAL A 248 -10.15 -28.54 0.37
N VAL A 249 -11.02 -27.80 1.08
CA VAL A 249 -11.53 -26.49 0.62
C VAL A 249 -10.41 -25.47 0.44
N LEU A 250 -9.51 -25.34 1.43
CA LEU A 250 -8.39 -24.40 1.34
C LEU A 250 -7.34 -24.78 0.28
N GLY A 251 -7.26 -26.07 -0.10
CA GLY A 251 -6.42 -26.56 -1.19
C GLY A 251 -6.93 -26.15 -2.57
N ASP A 252 -8.25 -26.18 -2.77
CA ASP A 252 -8.90 -25.68 -4.00
C ASP A 252 -8.70 -24.16 -4.13
N VAL A 253 -8.95 -23.41 -3.05
CA VAL A 253 -8.66 -21.95 -2.96
C VAL A 253 -7.18 -21.64 -3.28
N ARG A 254 -6.24 -22.43 -2.76
CA ARG A 254 -4.81 -22.29 -3.04
C ARG A 254 -4.50 -22.49 -4.53
N ASP A 255 -5.09 -23.50 -5.17
CA ASP A 255 -4.79 -23.82 -6.57
C ASP A 255 -5.42 -22.78 -7.51
N THR A 256 -6.62 -22.27 -7.19
CA THR A 256 -7.20 -21.09 -7.85
C THR A 256 -6.36 -19.82 -7.64
N LEU A 257 -5.78 -19.59 -6.45
CA LEU A 257 -4.82 -18.50 -6.21
C LEU A 257 -3.53 -18.65 -7.04
N TYR A 258 -3.01 -19.88 -7.17
CA TYR A 258 -1.87 -20.18 -8.02
C TYR A 258 -2.16 -19.85 -9.50
N HIS A 259 -3.28 -20.33 -10.03
CA HIS A 259 -3.71 -20.02 -11.38
C HIS A 259 -3.94 -18.51 -11.59
N THR A 260 -4.52 -17.82 -10.61
CA THR A 260 -4.70 -16.36 -10.62
C THR A 260 -3.34 -15.64 -10.70
N ARG A 261 -2.35 -16.06 -9.91
CA ARG A 261 -0.98 -15.50 -9.95
C ARG A 261 -0.31 -15.75 -11.29
N GLU A 262 -0.34 -16.98 -11.80
CA GLU A 262 0.34 -17.35 -13.05
C GLU A 262 -0.34 -16.74 -14.28
N ARG A 263 -1.68 -16.66 -14.33
CA ARG A 263 -2.41 -15.95 -15.40
C ARG A 263 -2.00 -14.48 -15.44
N THR A 264 -1.98 -13.82 -14.28
CA THR A 264 -1.57 -12.42 -14.17
C THR A 264 -0.11 -12.22 -14.58
N ARG A 265 0.80 -13.13 -14.20
CA ARG A 265 2.21 -13.11 -14.63
C ARG A 265 2.37 -13.31 -16.15
N GLN A 266 1.57 -14.17 -16.77
CA GLN A 266 1.57 -14.36 -18.24
C GLN A 266 1.05 -13.12 -18.97
N LEU A 267 -0.05 -12.52 -18.51
CA LEU A 267 -0.61 -11.26 -19.05
C LEU A 267 0.34 -10.06 -18.88
N LEU A 268 1.16 -10.06 -17.84
CA LEU A 268 2.25 -9.10 -17.62
C LEU A 268 3.42 -9.32 -18.57
N SER A 269 3.86 -10.58 -18.75
CA SER A 269 5.06 -10.91 -19.56
C SER A 269 4.81 -10.83 -21.07
N ASN A 270 3.64 -11.31 -21.51
CA ASN A 270 3.35 -11.64 -22.91
C ASN A 270 2.07 -10.98 -23.44
N GLY A 271 1.29 -10.29 -22.60
CA GLY A 271 -0.04 -9.76 -22.95
C GLY A 271 -1.16 -10.82 -23.08
N ILE A 272 -0.82 -12.11 -23.15
CA ILE A 272 -1.73 -13.25 -23.37
C ILE A 272 -1.43 -14.32 -22.31
N SER A 273 -2.43 -15.13 -21.94
CA SER A 273 -2.29 -16.27 -21.02
C SER A 273 -3.03 -17.50 -21.53
N ASP A 274 -2.43 -18.67 -21.33
CA ASP A 274 -3.02 -19.98 -21.66
C ASP A 274 -3.96 -20.49 -20.54
N ILE A 275 -4.03 -19.79 -19.40
CA ILE A 275 -4.85 -20.18 -18.24
C ILE A 275 -6.26 -19.58 -18.41
N PRO A 276 -7.33 -20.41 -18.44
CA PRO A 276 -8.71 -19.93 -18.58
C PRO A 276 -9.11 -19.02 -17.40
N GLU A 277 -10.09 -18.15 -17.62
CA GLU A 277 -10.50 -17.15 -16.64
C GLU A 277 -11.29 -17.78 -15.50
N GLU A 278 -12.06 -18.81 -15.85
CA GLU A 278 -12.86 -19.69 -15.01
C GLU A 278 -12.04 -20.51 -14.00
N ALA A 279 -10.71 -20.58 -14.19
CA ALA A 279 -9.77 -21.20 -13.24
C ALA A 279 -9.12 -20.18 -12.28
N THR A 280 -9.60 -18.94 -12.24
CA THR A 280 -9.00 -17.84 -11.47
C THR A 280 -10.03 -17.01 -10.72
N PHE A 281 -9.61 -16.39 -9.62
CA PHE A 281 -10.48 -15.46 -8.89
C PHE A 281 -10.61 -14.15 -9.68
N THR A 282 -11.82 -13.90 -10.18
CA THR A 282 -12.17 -12.70 -10.94
C THR A 282 -12.73 -11.63 -10.00
N ASP A 283 -13.65 -12.04 -9.12
CA ASP A 283 -14.38 -11.24 -8.14
C ASP A 283 -13.99 -11.63 -6.70
N VAL A 284 -14.05 -10.69 -5.75
CA VAL A 284 -13.67 -10.94 -4.35
C VAL A 284 -14.63 -11.87 -3.61
N GLU A 285 -15.92 -11.88 -3.97
CA GLU A 285 -16.93 -12.74 -3.33
C GLU A 285 -16.66 -14.23 -3.58
N GLN A 286 -16.15 -14.58 -4.77
CA GLN A 286 -15.72 -15.94 -5.13
C GLN A 286 -14.60 -16.45 -4.19
N PHE A 287 -13.76 -15.54 -3.70
CA PHE A 287 -12.64 -15.87 -2.81
C PHE A 287 -13.06 -15.86 -1.33
N LEU A 288 -14.04 -15.04 -0.96
CA LEU A 288 -14.61 -15.00 0.40
C LEU A 288 -15.52 -16.19 0.70
N GLU A 289 -16.38 -16.62 -0.22
CA GLU A 289 -17.35 -17.73 0.00
C GLU A 289 -16.75 -18.99 0.67
N PRO A 290 -15.65 -19.60 0.17
CA PRO A 290 -15.06 -20.78 0.80
C PRO A 290 -14.40 -20.50 2.16
N LEU A 291 -13.94 -19.28 2.40
CA LEU A 291 -13.36 -18.87 3.68
C LEU A 291 -14.46 -18.64 4.73
N GLU A 292 -15.56 -18.00 4.34
CA GLU A 292 -16.75 -17.86 5.18
C GLU A 292 -17.42 -19.21 5.47
N LEU A 293 -17.39 -20.16 4.52
CA LEU A 293 -17.89 -21.51 4.73
C LEU A 293 -17.08 -22.21 5.84
N CYS A 294 -15.75 -22.13 5.78
CA CYS A 294 -14.86 -22.59 6.85
C CYS A 294 -15.19 -21.91 8.20
N TYR A 295 -15.33 -20.59 8.23
CA TYR A 295 -15.58 -19.81 9.45
C TYR A 295 -16.94 -20.17 10.08
N ARG A 296 -18.01 -20.25 9.27
CA ARG A 296 -19.36 -20.67 9.71
C ARG A 296 -19.36 -22.10 10.25
N SER A 297 -18.68 -23.03 9.56
CA SER A 297 -18.55 -24.43 9.97
C SER A 297 -17.85 -24.56 11.33
N LEU A 298 -16.70 -23.92 11.52
CA LEU A 298 -15.94 -23.92 12.79
C LEU A 298 -16.78 -23.31 13.93
N CYS A 299 -17.43 -22.16 13.71
CA CYS A 299 -18.32 -21.55 14.68
C CYS A 299 -19.49 -22.48 15.08
N SER A 300 -20.08 -23.19 14.12
CA SER A 300 -21.16 -24.15 14.39
C SER A 300 -20.70 -25.44 15.09
N SER A 301 -19.42 -25.80 14.93
CA SER A 301 -18.77 -26.97 15.56
C SER A 301 -18.36 -26.71 17.02
N GLY A 302 -18.30 -25.43 17.43
CA GLY A 302 -17.82 -24.98 18.74
C GLY A 302 -16.39 -24.41 18.72
N ASP A 303 -15.64 -24.63 17.63
CA ASP A 303 -14.25 -24.21 17.43
C ASP A 303 -14.09 -22.71 17.08
N ARG A 304 -15.01 -21.87 17.59
CA ARG A 304 -15.00 -20.42 17.37
C ARG A 304 -13.66 -19.76 17.76
N PRO A 305 -12.94 -20.13 18.83
CA PRO A 305 -11.62 -19.56 19.13
C PRO A 305 -10.55 -19.83 18.07
N ILE A 306 -10.72 -20.87 17.23
CA ILE A 306 -9.84 -21.14 16.08
C ILE A 306 -10.28 -20.29 14.88
N ALA A 307 -11.60 -20.17 14.67
CA ALA A 307 -12.18 -19.34 13.61
C ALA A 307 -11.85 -17.85 13.79
N ASP A 308 -11.94 -17.33 15.02
CA ASP A 308 -11.65 -15.94 15.39
C ASP A 308 -10.14 -15.62 15.46
N GLY A 309 -9.27 -16.58 15.11
CA GLY A 309 -7.83 -16.41 14.97
C GLY A 309 -7.40 -16.07 13.53
N THR A 310 -6.42 -16.83 13.01
CA THR A 310 -5.78 -16.60 11.70
C THR A 310 -6.75 -16.61 10.52
N LEU A 311 -7.86 -17.35 10.59
CA LEU A 311 -8.93 -17.31 9.58
C LEU A 311 -9.68 -15.97 9.57
N LEU A 312 -10.01 -15.40 10.73
CA LEU A 312 -10.67 -14.10 10.83
C LEU A 312 -9.75 -12.96 10.37
N ASP A 313 -8.46 -13.03 10.70
CA ASP A 313 -7.48 -12.06 10.20
C ASP A 313 -7.28 -12.18 8.67
N PHE A 314 -7.32 -13.39 8.12
CA PHE A 314 -7.30 -13.60 6.67
C PHE A 314 -8.57 -13.06 5.98
N LEU A 315 -9.75 -13.35 6.52
CA LEU A 315 -11.03 -12.77 6.05
C LEU A 315 -10.97 -11.23 6.04
N ARG A 316 -10.51 -10.61 7.14
CA ARG A 316 -10.31 -9.15 7.21
C ARG A 316 -9.35 -8.64 6.13
N GLN A 317 -8.25 -9.33 5.88
CA GLN A 317 -7.27 -8.96 4.85
C GLN A 317 -7.84 -9.09 3.42
N VAL A 318 -8.67 -10.09 3.15
CA VAL A 318 -9.37 -10.22 1.86
C VAL A 318 -10.41 -9.11 1.71
N SER A 319 -11.22 -8.83 2.74
CA SER A 319 -12.20 -7.74 2.71
C SER A 319 -11.58 -6.34 2.62
N THR A 320 -10.40 -6.12 3.20
CA THR A 320 -9.71 -4.81 3.21
C THR A 320 -8.97 -4.54 1.89
N PHE A 321 -8.23 -5.52 1.37
CA PHE A 321 -7.30 -5.33 0.26
C PHE A 321 -7.82 -5.89 -1.09
N GLY A 322 -8.81 -6.78 -1.05
CA GLY A 322 -9.38 -7.42 -2.23
C GLY A 322 -8.36 -8.13 -3.12
N LEU A 323 -8.75 -8.44 -4.35
CA LEU A 323 -7.86 -9.09 -5.32
C LEU A 323 -6.78 -8.16 -5.91
N SER A 324 -6.76 -6.88 -5.54
CA SER A 324 -5.96 -5.82 -6.19
C SER A 324 -4.95 -5.12 -5.26
N LEU A 325 -4.96 -5.38 -3.95
CA LEU A 325 -4.26 -4.64 -2.87
C LEU A 325 -4.66 -3.17 -2.69
N VAL A 326 -4.60 -2.39 -3.77
CA VAL A 326 -4.94 -0.97 -3.81
C VAL A 326 -5.76 -0.70 -5.07
N ARG A 327 -6.61 0.32 -5.01
CA ARG A 327 -7.35 0.82 -6.17
C ARG A 327 -6.56 1.96 -6.81
N LEU A 328 -6.57 2.04 -8.14
CA LEU A 328 -5.92 3.11 -8.88
C LEU A 328 -6.93 4.19 -9.28
N ASP A 329 -6.56 5.46 -9.05
CA ASP A 329 -7.28 6.66 -9.49
C ASP A 329 -6.58 7.32 -10.69
N ILE A 330 -7.34 8.02 -11.55
CA ILE A 330 -6.89 8.54 -12.86
C ILE A 330 -7.27 10.03 -13.01
N ARG A 331 -6.42 10.86 -13.65
CA ARG A 331 -6.51 12.34 -13.69
C ARG A 331 -6.43 12.94 -15.11
N GLN A 332 -7.33 13.88 -15.45
CA GLN A 332 -7.31 14.65 -16.72
C GLN A 332 -8.14 15.97 -16.67
N GLU A 333 -7.91 16.88 -17.65
CA GLU A 333 -8.23 18.34 -17.72
C GLU A 333 -8.26 18.74 -19.24
N ASP A 334 -8.86 19.79 -19.86
CA ASP A 334 -9.85 20.87 -19.60
C ASP A 334 -10.42 21.44 -20.96
N TRP A 335 -11.64 22.04 -21.01
CA TRP A 335 -12.20 22.91 -22.10
C TRP A 335 -13.26 23.91 -21.52
N SER A 336 -13.54 25.02 -22.21
CA SER A 336 -14.53 26.05 -21.79
C SER A 336 -15.98 25.57 -21.62
N GLU A 337 -16.70 26.19 -20.66
CA GLU A 337 -17.85 25.61 -19.94
C GLU A 337 -19.21 25.59 -20.67
N GLU A 338 -19.78 26.75 -21.00
CA GLU A 338 -21.25 26.88 -21.18
C GLU A 338 -21.78 26.06 -22.36
N ARG A 339 -21.07 26.11 -23.49
CA ARG A 339 -21.38 25.37 -24.71
C ARG A 339 -21.13 23.86 -24.57
N ARG A 340 -20.31 23.46 -23.60
CA ARG A 340 -19.96 22.07 -23.27
C ARG A 340 -21.13 21.41 -22.56
N GLN A 341 -21.73 22.08 -21.57
CA GLN A 341 -22.86 21.56 -20.79
C GLN A 341 -24.07 21.23 -21.67
N GLU A 342 -24.51 22.15 -22.53
CA GLU A 342 -25.68 21.92 -23.40
C GLU A 342 -25.48 20.74 -24.35
N TRP A 343 -24.28 20.60 -24.91
CA TRP A 343 -23.95 19.52 -25.85
C TRP A 343 -23.83 18.16 -25.15
N LEU A 344 -23.10 18.08 -24.03
CA LEU A 344 -22.96 16.85 -23.23
C LEU A 344 -24.31 16.34 -22.74
N LEU A 345 -25.17 17.24 -22.25
CA LEU A 345 -26.52 16.89 -21.78
C LEU A 345 -27.47 16.48 -22.92
N ALA A 346 -27.17 16.82 -24.17
CA ALA A 346 -27.90 16.29 -25.32
C ALA A 346 -27.40 14.86 -25.66
N GLU A 347 -26.09 14.67 -25.75
CA GLU A 347 -25.49 13.39 -26.18
C GLU A 347 -25.62 12.29 -25.13
N LEU A 348 -25.56 12.62 -23.82
CA LEU A 348 -25.86 11.71 -22.71
C LEU A 348 -27.32 11.19 -22.73
N ARG A 349 -28.24 11.95 -23.32
CA ARG A 349 -29.64 11.50 -23.57
C ARG A 349 -29.81 10.82 -24.93
N GLY A 350 -28.83 10.93 -25.82
CA GLY A 350 -28.74 10.18 -27.06
C GLY A 350 -28.41 8.70 -26.83
N LYS A 351 -28.86 7.83 -27.74
CA LYS A 351 -28.46 6.40 -27.85
C LYS A 351 -27.57 6.13 -29.07
N ARG A 352 -27.01 7.19 -29.67
CA ARG A 352 -26.16 7.11 -30.85
C ARG A 352 -24.70 6.95 -30.37
N PRO A 353 -23.90 6.05 -30.96
CA PRO A 353 -22.46 6.04 -30.73
C PRO A 353 -21.83 7.36 -31.20
N LEU A 354 -21.09 8.02 -30.32
CA LEU A 354 -20.44 9.30 -30.56
C LEU A 354 -19.24 9.17 -31.50
N PHE A 355 -18.49 8.07 -31.38
CA PHE A 355 -17.29 7.82 -32.16
C PHE A 355 -17.59 6.96 -33.40
N GLY A 356 -17.07 7.39 -34.56
CA GLY A 356 -16.89 6.52 -35.72
C GLY A 356 -15.56 5.76 -35.61
N LEU A 357 -15.46 4.63 -36.32
CA LEU A 357 -14.23 3.82 -36.36
C LEU A 357 -13.02 4.61 -36.89
N ASP A 358 -13.25 5.51 -37.85
CA ASP A 358 -12.22 6.33 -38.50
C ASP A 358 -12.01 7.70 -37.83
N LEU A 359 -12.11 7.79 -36.50
CA LEU A 359 -11.83 9.04 -35.78
C LEU A 359 -10.33 9.39 -35.84
N PRO A 360 -9.92 10.55 -36.41
CA PRO A 360 -8.53 10.98 -36.37
C PRO A 360 -8.16 11.40 -34.95
N LYS A 361 -7.32 10.60 -34.27
CA LYS A 361 -6.81 10.88 -32.93
C LYS A 361 -5.47 11.62 -32.99
N THR A 362 -5.25 12.61 -32.14
CA THR A 362 -3.90 13.03 -31.72
C THR A 362 -3.34 12.04 -30.70
N GLU A 363 -2.06 12.15 -30.36
CA GLU A 363 -1.41 11.31 -29.33
C GLU A 363 -2.12 11.45 -27.96
N GLU A 364 -2.45 12.70 -27.57
CA GLU A 364 -3.25 13.01 -26.37
C GLU A 364 -4.66 12.39 -26.41
N ILE A 365 -5.37 12.48 -27.55
CA ILE A 365 -6.71 11.90 -27.70
C ILE A 365 -6.66 10.36 -27.74
N ALA A 366 -5.56 9.78 -28.23
CA ALA A 366 -5.33 8.34 -28.14
C ALA A 366 -5.16 7.90 -26.68
N ASP A 367 -4.31 8.58 -25.91
CA ASP A 367 -4.07 8.28 -24.50
C ASP A 367 -5.35 8.37 -23.64
N VAL A 368 -6.19 9.40 -23.85
CA VAL A 368 -7.53 9.52 -23.22
C VAL A 368 -8.38 8.27 -23.51
N LEU A 369 -8.57 7.95 -24.79
CA LEU A 369 -9.52 6.90 -25.22
C LEU A 369 -9.01 5.49 -24.91
N ASP A 370 -7.70 5.29 -25.00
CA ASP A 370 -7.07 4.00 -24.70
C ASP A 370 -6.98 3.78 -23.17
N THR A 371 -6.93 4.86 -22.36
CA THR A 371 -7.15 4.79 -20.90
C THR A 371 -8.57 4.32 -20.57
N PHE A 372 -9.62 4.92 -21.16
CA PHE A 372 -11.00 4.45 -20.96
C PHE A 372 -11.24 3.03 -21.51
N LYS A 373 -10.51 2.62 -22.55
CA LYS A 373 -10.51 1.24 -23.04
C LYS A 373 -9.87 0.27 -22.03
N VAL A 374 -8.75 0.63 -21.40
CA VAL A 374 -8.16 -0.18 -20.30
C VAL A 374 -9.14 -0.30 -19.12
N ILE A 375 -9.90 0.75 -18.81
CA ILE A 375 -10.98 0.71 -17.81
C ILE A 375 -12.12 -0.24 -18.23
N SER A 376 -12.46 -0.35 -19.52
CA SER A 376 -13.52 -1.25 -20.00
C SER A 376 -13.09 -2.72 -20.16
N GLU A 377 -11.78 -2.98 -20.30
CA GLU A 377 -11.19 -4.31 -20.45
C GLU A 377 -10.83 -4.99 -19.11
N LEU A 378 -10.50 -4.22 -18.05
CA LEU A 378 -10.12 -4.77 -16.74
C LEU A 378 -11.32 -4.93 -15.77
N PRO A 379 -11.22 -5.82 -14.76
CA PRO A 379 -12.25 -5.92 -13.71
C PRO A 379 -12.45 -4.60 -12.95
N SER A 380 -13.70 -4.30 -12.57
CA SER A 380 -14.07 -3.07 -11.84
C SER A 380 -13.25 -2.83 -10.58
N ASP A 381 -12.87 -3.92 -9.92
CA ASP A 381 -12.31 -3.93 -8.57
C ASP A 381 -10.81 -3.61 -8.56
N CYS A 382 -10.25 -3.28 -9.73
CA CYS A 382 -8.92 -2.69 -9.91
C CYS A 382 -8.93 -1.16 -9.67
N PHE A 383 -10.09 -0.51 -9.74
CA PHE A 383 -10.21 0.94 -9.87
C PHE A 383 -10.94 1.60 -8.69
N GLY A 384 -10.61 2.88 -8.44
CA GLY A 384 -11.19 3.70 -7.39
C GLY A 384 -12.18 4.71 -7.95
N ALA A 385 -11.75 5.97 -8.00
CA ALA A 385 -12.46 7.08 -8.62
C ALA A 385 -11.74 7.57 -9.90
N TYR A 386 -12.50 8.13 -10.83
CA TYR A 386 -11.91 8.96 -11.88
C TYR A 386 -11.86 10.40 -11.36
N ILE A 387 -10.66 10.91 -11.04
CA ILE A 387 -10.45 12.21 -10.40
C ILE A 387 -10.16 13.27 -11.46
N ILE A 388 -11.20 13.98 -11.89
CA ILE A 388 -11.01 15.18 -12.73
C ILE A 388 -10.30 16.20 -11.87
N SER A 389 -9.25 16.81 -12.40
CA SER A 389 -8.46 17.78 -11.67
C SER A 389 -8.47 19.14 -12.32
N MET A 390 -8.05 20.16 -11.56
CA MET A 390 -8.35 21.57 -11.88
C MET A 390 -9.85 21.78 -12.21
N ALA A 391 -10.73 20.97 -11.62
CA ALA A 391 -12.15 20.91 -11.96
C ALA A 391 -12.83 22.23 -11.58
N THR A 392 -13.54 22.83 -12.52
CA THR A 392 -14.23 24.11 -12.32
C THR A 392 -15.74 24.00 -12.45
N SER A 393 -16.22 23.08 -13.30
CA SER A 393 -17.58 23.13 -13.82
C SER A 393 -18.33 21.79 -13.71
N PRO A 394 -19.68 21.81 -13.64
CA PRO A 394 -20.51 20.60 -13.79
C PRO A 394 -20.27 19.86 -15.11
N SER A 395 -19.86 20.58 -16.16
CA SER A 395 -19.52 20.02 -17.48
C SER A 395 -18.38 19.03 -17.40
N ASP A 396 -17.37 19.27 -16.57
CA ASP A 396 -16.17 18.43 -16.53
C ASP A 396 -16.54 16.99 -16.14
N VAL A 397 -17.40 16.84 -15.13
CA VAL A 397 -17.96 15.54 -14.70
C VAL A 397 -18.74 14.88 -15.84
N LEU A 398 -19.58 15.64 -16.53
CA LEU A 398 -20.41 15.14 -17.63
C LEU A 398 -19.59 14.71 -18.86
N VAL A 399 -18.38 15.25 -19.07
CA VAL A 399 -17.45 14.75 -20.10
C VAL A 399 -17.03 13.32 -19.77
N VAL A 400 -16.57 13.09 -18.53
CA VAL A 400 -16.06 11.76 -18.14
C VAL A 400 -17.18 10.73 -18.15
N GLU A 401 -18.37 11.05 -17.64
CA GLU A 401 -19.51 10.10 -17.69
C GLU A 401 -19.91 9.74 -19.13
N LEU A 402 -19.83 10.69 -20.07
CA LEU A 402 -20.04 10.41 -21.49
C LEU A 402 -18.92 9.53 -22.05
N LEU A 403 -17.64 9.83 -21.78
CA LEU A 403 -16.51 9.04 -22.26
C LEU A 403 -16.53 7.60 -21.72
N GLN A 404 -16.88 7.39 -20.44
CA GLN A 404 -17.05 6.05 -19.87
C GLN A 404 -18.12 5.24 -20.63
N ARG A 405 -19.25 5.87 -20.97
CA ARG A 405 -20.34 5.24 -21.75
C ARG A 405 -19.90 4.89 -23.16
N GLU A 406 -19.27 5.84 -23.87
CA GLU A 406 -18.88 5.68 -25.27
C GLU A 406 -17.71 4.70 -25.45
N CYS A 407 -16.80 4.60 -24.48
CA CYS A 407 -15.76 3.57 -24.42
C CYS A 407 -16.25 2.22 -23.83
N HIS A 408 -17.56 2.07 -23.65
CA HIS A 408 -18.25 0.84 -23.25
C HIS A 408 -17.83 0.29 -21.88
N VAL A 409 -17.50 1.16 -20.92
CA VAL A 409 -17.19 0.79 -19.53
C VAL A 409 -18.47 0.23 -18.87
N LYS A 410 -18.51 -1.09 -18.67
CA LYS A 410 -19.72 -1.84 -18.22
C LYS A 410 -20.21 -1.46 -16.81
N LYS A 411 -19.29 -1.06 -15.94
CA LYS A 411 -19.53 -0.51 -14.60
C LYS A 411 -18.74 0.82 -14.52
N PRO A 412 -19.35 1.99 -14.76
CA PRO A 412 -18.62 3.26 -14.73
C PRO A 412 -18.05 3.56 -13.35
N LEU A 413 -16.87 4.16 -13.32
CA LEU A 413 -16.17 4.62 -12.12
C LEU A 413 -16.87 5.84 -11.53
N ARG A 414 -16.76 6.02 -10.21
CA ARG A 414 -17.22 7.25 -9.54
C ARG A 414 -16.38 8.42 -10.02
N VAL A 415 -16.97 9.35 -10.77
CA VAL A 415 -16.30 10.58 -11.19
C VAL A 415 -16.26 11.56 -10.02
N VAL A 416 -15.09 12.15 -9.75
CA VAL A 416 -14.82 13.04 -8.61
C VAL A 416 -14.16 14.32 -9.12
N PRO A 417 -14.80 15.51 -9.01
CA PRO A 417 -14.15 16.78 -9.31
C PRO A 417 -13.25 17.22 -8.14
N LEU A 418 -11.98 17.47 -8.44
CA LEU A 418 -11.00 18.08 -7.53
C LEU A 418 -10.89 19.58 -7.84
N PHE A 419 -11.51 20.40 -6.99
CA PHE A 419 -11.43 21.86 -7.03
C PHE A 419 -10.12 22.32 -6.37
N GLU A 420 -9.20 22.91 -7.14
CA GLU A 420 -7.83 23.19 -6.66
C GLU A 420 -7.57 24.67 -6.31
N LYS A 421 -8.21 25.63 -7.00
CA LYS A 421 -8.02 27.07 -6.73
C LYS A 421 -9.08 27.60 -5.77
N LEU A 422 -8.80 28.74 -5.11
CA LEU A 422 -9.75 29.40 -4.20
C LEU A 422 -11.10 29.72 -4.87
N ALA A 423 -11.09 30.24 -6.09
CA ALA A 423 -12.32 30.52 -6.84
C ALA A 423 -13.10 29.23 -7.19
N ASP A 424 -12.39 28.15 -7.51
CA ASP A 424 -12.98 26.84 -7.80
C ASP A 424 -13.69 26.30 -6.54
N LEU A 425 -13.05 26.45 -5.37
CA LEU A 425 -13.61 26.07 -4.05
C LEU A 425 -14.80 26.93 -3.62
N GLU A 426 -14.79 28.24 -3.91
CA GLU A 426 -15.93 29.14 -3.69
C GLU A 426 -17.12 28.79 -4.59
N ALA A 427 -16.87 28.33 -5.83
CA ALA A 427 -17.89 27.90 -6.78
C ALA A 427 -18.41 26.47 -6.53
N ALA A 428 -17.61 25.59 -5.91
CA ALA A 428 -17.90 24.16 -5.77
C ALA A 428 -19.30 23.81 -5.22
N PRO A 429 -19.86 24.50 -4.19
CA PRO A 429 -21.21 24.20 -3.70
C PRO A 429 -22.30 24.43 -4.76
N ALA A 430 -22.14 25.45 -5.60
CA ALA A 430 -23.07 25.76 -6.69
C ALA A 430 -22.90 24.78 -7.86
N ALA A 431 -21.66 24.40 -8.19
CA ALA A 431 -21.36 23.40 -9.20
C ALA A 431 -21.99 22.03 -8.86
N VAL A 432 -21.73 21.52 -7.65
CA VAL A 432 -22.30 20.24 -7.17
C VAL A 432 -23.83 20.30 -7.10
N SER A 433 -24.41 21.41 -6.62
CA SER A 433 -25.88 21.57 -6.59
C SER A 433 -26.50 21.53 -7.99
N ARG A 434 -25.85 22.16 -8.98
CA ARG A 434 -26.30 22.15 -10.39
C ARG A 434 -26.11 20.77 -11.03
N GLN A 435 -25.02 20.06 -10.71
CA GLN A 435 -24.79 18.68 -11.14
C GLN A 435 -25.87 17.72 -10.61
N LEU A 436 -26.22 17.80 -9.32
CA LEU A 436 -27.27 16.98 -8.72
C LEU A 436 -28.64 17.22 -9.38
N LEU A 437 -28.99 18.48 -9.65
CA LEU A 437 -30.21 18.81 -10.39
C LEU A 437 -30.19 18.20 -11.80
N LEU A 438 -29.09 18.35 -12.55
CA LEU A 438 -28.97 17.82 -13.91
C LEU A 438 -29.07 16.29 -13.96
N LEU A 439 -28.46 15.58 -13.01
CA LEU A 439 -28.54 14.12 -12.90
C LEU A 439 -29.91 13.62 -12.41
N SER A 440 -30.67 14.44 -11.67
CA SER A 440 -32.04 14.11 -11.22
C SER A 440 -33.13 14.28 -12.29
N MET A 441 -32.79 14.82 -13.46
CA MET A 441 -33.70 15.11 -14.58
C MET A 441 -33.44 14.25 -15.83
N GLY A 442 -32.68 13.16 -15.69
CA GLY A 442 -32.39 12.14 -16.72
C GLY A 442 -33.01 10.80 -16.42
#